data_AF-T1B384-F1
#
_entry.id   AF-T1B384-F1
#
_cell.length_a   1.000
_cell.length_b   1.000
_cell.length_c   1.000
_cell.angle_alpha   90.00
_cell.angle_beta   90.00
_cell.angle_gamma   90.00
#
_symmetry.space_group_name_H-M   'P 1'
#
loop_
_entity.id
_entity.type
_entity.pdbx_description
1 polymer ?
#
loop_
_entity_poly.entity_id
_entity_poly.type
_entity_poly.pdbx_seq_one_letter_code
_entity_poly.pdbx_strand_id
1 'polypeptide(L)'
;MSVQSFHNATVFPLIEAQVTQLLKDELLKVSGITLVNDPKYADLVLSGSVVSAAEIPLALSSTQGIEQYLVEIVLSAKVTGYDGKIIWQGGSIIGGAPMYVNNNLAIFQQNQSYAMNEASQSAVTRLISSMAHNLKSATFIIPNQSLSQPLLPPNSWRDGQPLWQLTGTPPVGLPQ
;
A
#
# COMPACT_ATOMS: atom_id res chain seq x y z
N MET A 1 -9.93 10.58 -4.42
CA MET A 1 -8.59 9.99 -4.63
C MET A 1 -8.06 10.36 -6.01
N SER A 2 -6.77 10.61 -6.15
CA SER A 2 -6.10 10.79 -7.45
C SER A 2 -5.06 9.68 -7.67
N VAL A 3 -4.89 9.26 -8.92
CA VAL A 3 -3.87 8.29 -9.33
C VAL A 3 -2.85 9.03 -10.19
N GLN A 4 -1.63 9.17 -9.68
CA GLN A 4 -0.53 9.69 -10.47
C GLN A 4 -0.04 8.62 -11.44
N SER A 5 0.49 9.06 -12.58
CA SER A 5 1.14 8.17 -13.53
C SER A 5 2.27 7.41 -12.84
N PHE A 6 2.27 6.09 -12.97
CA PHE A 6 3.33 5.27 -12.43
C PHE A 6 4.62 5.52 -13.19
N HIS A 7 5.75 5.51 -12.50
CA HIS A 7 7.04 5.58 -13.17
C HIS A 7 7.39 4.21 -13.78
N ASN A 8 7.91 4.19 -15.01
CA ASN A 8 8.41 2.99 -15.65
C ASN A 8 9.91 2.84 -15.41
N ALA A 9 10.30 1.89 -14.56
CA ALA A 9 11.69 1.53 -14.32
C ALA A 9 12.14 0.31 -15.15
N THR A 10 11.38 -0.03 -16.20
CA THR A 10 11.61 -1.21 -17.05
C THR A 10 11.99 -0.80 -18.47
N VAL A 11 12.30 -1.79 -19.31
CA VAL A 11 12.55 -1.61 -20.75
C VAL A 11 11.29 -1.69 -21.61
N PHE A 12 10.13 -1.99 -21.01
CA PHE A 12 8.87 -2.17 -21.74
C PHE A 12 8.19 -0.82 -21.93
N PRO A 13 8.05 -0.33 -23.17
CA PRO A 13 7.45 0.97 -23.41
C PRO A 13 5.97 0.98 -23.05
N LEU A 14 5.46 2.12 -22.58
CA LEU A 14 4.04 2.38 -22.31
C LEU A 14 3.40 1.55 -21.18
N ILE A 15 4.16 0.69 -20.50
CA ILE A 15 3.65 -0.10 -19.37
C ILE A 15 3.16 0.80 -18.23
N GLU A 16 3.74 1.99 -18.08
CA GLU A 16 3.25 3.01 -17.15
C GLU A 16 1.83 3.47 -17.46
N ALA A 17 1.53 3.71 -18.73
CA ALA A 17 0.23 4.18 -19.17
C ALA A 17 -0.82 3.08 -18.99
N GLN A 18 -0.45 1.85 -19.36
CA GLN A 18 -1.28 0.68 -19.15
C GLN A 18 -1.60 0.45 -17.67
N VAL A 19 -0.58 0.34 -16.81
CA VAL A 19 -0.76 0.10 -15.37
C VAL A 19 -1.57 1.23 -14.72
N THR A 20 -1.29 2.48 -15.08
CA THR A 20 -2.04 3.63 -14.56
C THR A 20 -3.51 3.56 -14.95
N GLN A 21 -3.82 3.18 -16.20
CA GLN A 21 -5.20 3.03 -16.65
C GLN A 21 -5.90 1.88 -15.91
N LEU A 22 -5.26 0.71 -15.82
CA LEU A 22 -5.81 -0.43 -15.09
C LEU A 22 -6.06 -0.12 -13.61
N LEU A 23 -5.18 0.65 -12.97
CA LEU A 23 -5.38 1.11 -11.59
C LEU A 23 -6.62 1.99 -11.46
N LYS A 24 -6.84 2.92 -12.40
CA LYS A 24 -8.04 3.76 -12.40
C LYS A 24 -9.29 2.89 -12.58
N ASP A 25 -9.28 1.99 -13.56
CA ASP A 25 -10.41 1.11 -13.86
C ASP A 25 -10.77 0.21 -12.67
N GLU A 26 -9.76 -0.32 -11.99
CA GLU A 26 -9.96 -1.19 -10.83
C GLU A 26 -10.39 -0.39 -9.58
N LEU A 27 -9.86 0.82 -9.37
CA LEU A 27 -10.30 1.70 -8.28
C LEU A 27 -11.75 2.17 -8.45
N LEU A 28 -12.22 2.38 -9.68
CA LEU A 28 -13.63 2.73 -9.96
C LEU A 28 -14.61 1.61 -9.56
N LYS A 29 -14.13 0.36 -9.46
CA LYS A 29 -14.94 -0.77 -8.96
C LYS A 29 -15.04 -0.79 -7.43
N VAL A 30 -14.20 -0.03 -6.73
CA VAL A 30 -14.18 0.02 -5.26
C VAL A 30 -15.21 1.03 -4.76
N SER A 31 -16.19 0.55 -4.00
CA SER A 31 -17.22 1.39 -3.38
C SER A 31 -16.59 2.47 -2.48
N GLY A 32 -17.05 3.72 -2.61
CA GLY A 32 -16.58 4.83 -1.79
C GLY A 32 -15.33 5.54 -2.31
N ILE A 33 -14.81 5.17 -3.48
CA ILE A 33 -13.74 5.89 -4.15
C ILE A 33 -14.32 6.77 -5.26
N THR A 34 -14.05 8.06 -5.19
CA THR A 34 -14.23 9.00 -6.31
C THR A 34 -12.86 9.37 -6.85
N LEU A 35 -12.66 9.15 -8.15
CA LEU A 35 -11.41 9.53 -8.82
C LEU A 35 -11.46 10.99 -9.26
N VAL A 36 -10.38 11.72 -8.99
CA VAL A 36 -10.17 13.10 -9.44
C VAL A 36 -8.85 13.21 -10.20
N ASN A 37 -8.84 14.03 -11.25
CA ASN A 37 -7.67 14.18 -12.12
C ASN A 37 -6.53 14.96 -11.46
N ASP A 38 -6.86 16.05 -10.74
CA ASP A 38 -5.86 16.88 -10.08
C ASP A 38 -5.66 16.43 -8.62
N PRO A 39 -4.42 16.05 -8.23
CA PRO A 39 -4.09 15.67 -6.86
C PRO A 39 -4.45 16.72 -5.80
N LYS A 40 -4.54 18.00 -6.15
CA LYS A 40 -4.89 19.09 -5.22
C LYS A 40 -6.31 18.99 -4.66
N TYR A 41 -7.22 18.33 -5.38
CA TYR A 41 -8.61 18.12 -4.94
C TYR A 41 -8.82 16.70 -4.39
N ALA A 42 -7.75 15.93 -4.18
CA ALA A 42 -7.83 14.56 -3.72
C ALA A 42 -7.51 14.46 -2.23
N ASP A 43 -8.35 13.76 -1.47
CA ASP A 43 -8.03 13.42 -0.07
C ASP A 43 -6.83 12.49 0.02
N LEU A 44 -6.70 11.61 -0.97
CA LEU A 44 -5.68 10.57 -1.09
C LEU A 44 -5.05 10.58 -2.48
N VAL A 45 -3.75 10.37 -2.56
CA VAL A 45 -2.99 10.29 -3.80
C VAL A 45 -2.25 8.97 -3.87
N LEU A 46 -2.57 8.14 -4.86
CA LEU A 46 -1.81 6.92 -5.20
C LEU A 46 -0.68 7.26 -6.16
N SER A 47 0.53 6.85 -5.82
CA SER A 47 1.72 7.00 -6.67
C SER A 47 2.61 5.76 -6.56
N GLY A 48 3.44 5.51 -7.57
CA GLY A 48 4.27 4.31 -7.58
C GLY A 48 5.09 4.15 -8.85
N SER A 49 5.65 2.96 -9.00
CA SER A 49 6.48 2.56 -10.12
C SER A 49 6.19 1.13 -10.55
N VAL A 50 6.34 0.87 -11.84
CA VAL A 50 6.57 -0.48 -12.38
C VAL A 50 8.05 -0.77 -12.22
N VAL A 51 8.38 -1.64 -11.27
CA VAL A 51 9.76 -1.91 -10.84
C VAL A 51 10.40 -2.99 -11.71
N SER A 52 9.60 -3.95 -12.15
CA SER A 52 10.06 -5.04 -13.02
C SER A 52 8.94 -5.48 -13.96
N ALA A 53 9.36 -5.90 -15.15
CA ALA A 53 8.56 -6.62 -16.12
C ALA A 53 9.50 -7.67 -16.73
N ALA A 54 9.18 -8.95 -16.61
CA ALA A 54 10.09 -10.03 -16.97
C ALA A 54 9.35 -11.24 -17.55
N GLU A 55 10.05 -11.99 -18.39
CA GLU A 55 9.62 -13.29 -18.91
C GLU A 55 10.54 -14.36 -18.34
N ILE A 56 9.99 -15.20 -17.47
CA ILE A 56 10.74 -16.23 -16.73
C ILE A 56 10.37 -17.60 -17.31
N PRO A 57 11.32 -18.41 -17.81
CA PRO A 57 11.00 -19.75 -18.29
C PRO A 57 10.34 -20.61 -17.20
N LEU A 58 9.18 -21.18 -17.49
CA LEU A 58 8.43 -22.07 -16.59
C LEU A 58 8.55 -23.55 -16.98
N ALA A 59 8.52 -23.84 -18.28
CA ALA A 59 8.53 -25.21 -18.77
C ALA A 59 9.53 -25.36 -19.92
N LEU A 60 10.22 -26.49 -19.91
CA LEU A 60 11.20 -26.89 -20.91
C LEU A 60 10.78 -28.19 -21.57
N SER A 61 11.07 -28.30 -22.85
CA SER A 61 10.89 -29.47 -23.70
C SER A 61 12.20 -29.93 -24.27
N SER A 62 12.37 -31.24 -24.32
CA SER A 62 13.53 -31.89 -24.90
C SER A 62 13.68 -31.67 -26.40
N THR A 63 12.61 -31.24 -27.08
CA THR A 63 12.61 -31.05 -28.54
C THR A 63 12.53 -29.58 -28.95
N GLN A 64 11.84 -28.72 -28.19
CA GLN A 64 11.56 -27.33 -28.57
C GLN A 64 12.26 -26.27 -27.70
N GLY A 65 12.96 -26.67 -26.64
CA GLY A 65 13.56 -25.73 -25.70
C GLY A 65 12.50 -25.20 -24.73
N ILE A 66 12.26 -23.88 -24.68
CA ILE A 66 11.26 -23.31 -23.76
C ILE A 66 9.87 -23.44 -24.36
N GLU A 67 8.94 -24.05 -23.62
CA GLU A 67 7.53 -24.18 -24.03
C GLU A 67 6.62 -23.14 -23.40
N GLN A 68 6.99 -22.65 -22.21
CA GLN A 68 6.17 -21.73 -21.44
C GLN A 68 7.03 -20.75 -20.67
N TYR A 69 6.61 -19.49 -20.66
CA TYR A 69 7.12 -18.44 -19.79
C TYR A 69 6.06 -18.04 -18.76
N LEU A 70 6.51 -17.51 -17.63
CA LEU A 70 5.75 -16.65 -16.72
C LEU A 70 6.09 -15.22 -17.09
N VAL A 71 5.09 -14.45 -17.53
CA VAL A 71 5.20 -13.00 -17.57
C VAL A 71 4.94 -12.49 -16.16
N GLU A 72 5.89 -11.75 -15.60
CA GLU A 72 5.83 -11.19 -14.25
C GLU A 72 5.88 -9.66 -14.31
N ILE A 73 4.96 -9.01 -13.59
CA ILE A 73 4.94 -7.57 -13.35
C ILE A 73 5.08 -7.30 -11.86
N VAL A 74 6.02 -6.43 -11.50
CA VAL A 74 6.24 -6.00 -10.11
C VAL A 74 5.94 -4.52 -9.98
N LEU A 75 4.98 -4.19 -9.11
CA LEU A 75 4.58 -2.83 -8.79
C LEU A 75 5.06 -2.46 -7.39
N SER A 76 5.49 -1.22 -7.21
CA SER A 76 5.71 -0.62 -5.89
C SER A 76 4.92 0.67 -5.80
N ALA A 77 4.11 0.81 -4.75
CA ALA A 77 3.22 1.96 -4.63
C ALA A 77 3.03 2.41 -3.19
N LYS A 78 2.58 3.66 -3.07
CA LYS A 78 2.24 4.31 -1.82
C LYS A 78 1.01 5.18 -1.98
N VAL A 79 0.30 5.37 -0.88
CA VAL A 79 -0.80 6.33 -0.77
C VAL A 79 -0.41 7.39 0.23
N THR A 80 -0.53 8.65 -0.19
CA THR A 80 -0.34 9.81 0.68
C THR A 80 -1.67 10.51 0.92
N GLY A 81 -1.87 11.05 2.11
CA GLY A 81 -2.98 11.94 2.43
C GLY A 81 -2.79 13.34 1.85
N TYR A 82 -3.81 14.19 1.99
CA TYR A 82 -3.78 15.60 1.59
C TYR A 82 -2.65 16.42 2.25
N ASP A 83 -2.20 15.99 3.44
CA ASP A 83 -1.10 16.60 4.19
C ASP A 83 0.29 16.09 3.76
N GLY A 84 0.34 15.23 2.74
CA GLY A 84 1.55 14.63 2.19
C GLY A 84 2.09 13.45 3.00
N LYS A 85 1.46 13.08 4.13
CA LYS A 85 1.92 11.92 4.91
C LYS A 85 1.59 10.62 4.20
N ILE A 86 2.53 9.68 4.24
CA ILE A 86 2.31 8.32 3.75
C ILE A 86 1.37 7.62 4.74
N ILE A 87 0.19 7.22 4.26
CA ILE A 87 -0.79 6.46 5.05
C ILE A 87 -0.75 4.97 4.71
N TRP A 88 -0.17 4.61 3.56
CA TRP A 88 0.05 3.22 3.17
C TRP A 88 1.24 3.12 2.21
N GLN A 89 2.01 2.04 2.35
CA GLN A 89 3.12 1.67 1.48
C GLN A 89 3.00 0.17 1.20
N GLY A 90 2.85 -0.21 -0.08
CA GLY A 90 2.52 -1.59 -0.47
C GLY A 90 3.70 -2.56 -0.56
N GLY A 91 4.94 -2.10 -0.38
CA GLY A 91 6.13 -2.88 -0.74
C GLY A 91 6.12 -3.25 -2.23
N SER A 92 6.67 -4.42 -2.57
CA SER A 92 6.64 -4.98 -3.93
C SER A 92 5.46 -5.93 -4.09
N ILE A 93 4.53 -5.60 -4.98
CA ILE A 93 3.38 -6.41 -5.34
C ILE A 93 3.61 -7.05 -6.69
N ILE A 94 3.51 -8.38 -6.73
CA ILE A 94 3.80 -9.19 -7.92
C ILE A 94 2.50 -9.71 -8.52
N GLY A 95 2.32 -9.51 -9.82
CA GLY A 95 1.32 -10.19 -10.64
C GLY A 95 1.99 -10.99 -11.75
N GLY A 96 1.35 -12.05 -12.22
CA GLY A 96 1.92 -12.84 -13.30
C GLY A 96 0.88 -13.62 -14.08
N ALA A 97 1.25 -14.00 -15.30
CA ALA A 97 0.42 -14.77 -16.21
C ALA A 97 1.28 -15.71 -17.08
N PRO A 98 0.79 -16.93 -17.40
CA PRO A 98 1.51 -17.84 -18.27
C PRO A 98 1.46 -17.38 -19.73
N MET A 99 2.56 -17.58 -20.46
CA MET A 99 2.66 -17.38 -21.91
C MET A 99 3.17 -18.65 -22.56
N TYR A 100 2.38 -19.25 -23.46
CA TYR A 100 2.81 -20.40 -24.26
C TYR A 100 3.60 -19.95 -25.49
N VAL A 101 4.72 -20.64 -25.73
CA VAL A 101 5.57 -20.41 -26.90
C VAL A 101 4.88 -20.96 -28.15
N ASN A 102 5.07 -20.28 -29.28
CA ASN A 102 4.57 -20.72 -30.57
C ASN A 102 5.61 -20.46 -31.66
N ASN A 103 5.78 -21.40 -32.58
CA ASN A 103 6.71 -21.26 -33.71
C ASN A 103 6.23 -20.22 -34.73
N ASN A 104 4.93 -19.91 -34.74
CA ASN A 104 4.38 -18.80 -35.51
C ASN A 104 4.57 -17.49 -34.73
N LEU A 105 5.39 -16.58 -35.28
CA LEU A 105 5.73 -15.31 -34.66
C LEU A 105 4.50 -14.44 -34.34
N ALA A 106 3.47 -14.43 -35.20
CA ALA A 106 2.28 -13.63 -34.97
C ALA A 106 1.49 -14.14 -33.76
N ILE A 107 1.36 -15.46 -33.62
CA ILE A 107 0.71 -16.09 -32.47
C ILE A 107 1.56 -15.86 -31.20
N PHE A 108 2.88 -15.96 -31.31
CA PHE A 108 3.77 -15.71 -30.19
C PHE A 108 3.65 -14.26 -29.66
N GLN A 109 3.69 -13.26 -30.54
CA GLN A 109 3.51 -11.84 -30.16
C GLN A 109 2.12 -11.58 -29.57
N GLN A 110 1.10 -12.22 -30.12
CA GLN A 110 -0.26 -12.15 -29.57
C GLN A 110 -0.32 -12.73 -28.15
N ASN A 111 0.26 -13.91 -27.92
CA ASN A 111 0.35 -14.53 -26.60
C ASN A 111 1.11 -13.65 -25.60
N GLN A 112 2.20 -13.02 -26.04
CA GLN A 112 2.99 -12.10 -25.24
C GLN A 112 2.19 -10.88 -24.79
N SER A 113 1.47 -10.24 -25.72
CA SER A 113 0.61 -9.11 -25.39
C SER A 113 -0.49 -9.50 -24.41
N TYR A 114 -1.15 -10.65 -24.61
CA TYR A 114 -2.17 -11.14 -23.68
C TYR A 114 -1.60 -11.41 -22.28
N ALA A 115 -0.49 -12.15 -22.18
CA ALA A 115 0.12 -12.47 -20.90
C ALA A 115 0.63 -11.21 -20.18
N MET A 116 1.15 -10.22 -20.90
CA MET A 116 1.54 -8.92 -20.33
C MET A 116 0.33 -8.17 -19.75
N ASN A 117 -0.78 -8.15 -20.49
CA ASN A 117 -2.03 -7.53 -20.03
C ASN A 117 -2.59 -8.23 -18.79
N GLU A 118 -2.60 -9.56 -18.80
CA GLU A 118 -3.10 -10.37 -17.69
C GLU A 118 -2.20 -10.26 -16.44
N ALA A 119 -0.88 -10.29 -16.61
CA ALA A 119 0.07 -10.09 -15.52
C ALA A 119 -0.07 -8.69 -14.88
N SER A 120 -0.24 -7.66 -15.72
CA SER A 120 -0.50 -6.29 -15.27
C SER A 120 -1.81 -6.18 -14.49
N GLN A 121 -2.90 -6.75 -15.01
CA GLN A 121 -4.19 -6.80 -14.32
C GLN A 121 -4.08 -7.54 -12.98
N SER A 122 -3.40 -8.70 -12.95
CA SER A 122 -3.17 -9.46 -11.73
C SER A 122 -2.38 -8.64 -10.70
N ALA A 123 -1.35 -7.88 -11.12
CA ALA A 123 -0.56 -7.06 -10.22
C ALA A 123 -1.39 -5.92 -9.63
N VAL A 124 -2.19 -5.25 -10.47
CA VAL A 124 -3.08 -4.16 -10.10
C VAL A 124 -4.16 -4.60 -9.11
N THR A 125 -4.87 -5.68 -9.40
CA THR A 125 -5.93 -6.21 -8.50
C THR A 125 -5.33 -6.60 -7.14
N ARG A 126 -4.14 -7.21 -7.11
CA ARG A 126 -3.44 -7.53 -5.86
C ARG A 126 -3.02 -6.28 -5.09
N LEU A 127 -2.54 -5.25 -5.79
CA LEU A 127 -2.12 -3.98 -5.19
C LEU A 127 -3.29 -3.28 -4.52
N ILE A 128 -4.41 -3.15 -5.23
CA ILE A 128 -5.63 -2.51 -4.70
C ILE A 128 -6.22 -3.33 -3.55
N SER A 129 -6.21 -4.66 -3.65
CA SER A 129 -6.64 -5.54 -2.55
C SER A 129 -5.78 -5.35 -1.31
N SER A 130 -4.45 -5.30 -1.47
CA SER A 130 -3.51 -5.03 -0.38
C SER A 130 -3.75 -3.66 0.24
N MET A 131 -3.90 -2.62 -0.59
CA MET A 131 -4.20 -1.26 -0.13
C MET A 131 -5.51 -1.21 0.66
N ALA A 132 -6.60 -1.74 0.10
CA ALA A 132 -7.91 -1.71 0.72
C ALA A 132 -7.95 -2.49 2.05
N HIS A 133 -7.27 -3.64 2.11
CA HIS A 133 -7.18 -4.43 3.33
C HIS A 133 -6.46 -3.67 4.45
N ASN A 134 -5.33 -3.03 4.13
CA ASN A 134 -4.54 -2.29 5.11
C ASN A 134 -5.23 -1.00 5.57
N LEU A 135 -5.86 -0.26 4.65
CA LEU A 135 -6.57 0.97 5.01
C LEU A 135 -7.80 0.70 5.90
N LYS A 136 -8.55 -0.37 5.66
CA LYS A 136 -9.64 -0.81 6.55
C LYS A 136 -9.13 -1.19 7.94
N SER A 137 -7.98 -1.87 7.98
CA SER A 137 -7.35 -2.28 9.25
C SER A 137 -6.77 -1.08 10.02
N ALA A 138 -6.27 -0.05 9.32
CA ALA A 138 -5.79 1.18 9.92
C ALA A 138 -6.90 1.99 10.61
N THR A 139 -8.13 1.97 10.07
CA THR A 139 -9.32 2.55 10.75
C THR A 139 -9.62 1.84 12.08
N PHE A 140 -9.19 0.59 12.26
CA PHE A 140 -9.33 -0.15 13.52
C PHE A 140 -8.23 0.18 14.55
N ILE A 141 -7.11 0.78 14.11
CA ILE A 141 -6.05 1.29 15.00
C ILE A 141 -6.18 2.81 15.10
N ILE A 142 -7.36 3.29 15.46
CA ILE A 142 -7.42 4.48 16.31
C ILE A 142 -7.36 3.92 17.72
N PRO A 143 -6.21 3.92 18.42
CA PRO A 143 -6.29 3.83 19.87
C PRO A 143 -7.19 5.00 20.25
N ASN A 144 -8.35 4.67 20.80
CA ASN A 144 -9.13 5.62 21.55
C ASN A 144 -8.18 6.14 22.63
N GLN A 145 -7.46 7.22 22.34
CA GLN A 145 -6.94 8.10 23.38
C GLN A 145 -8.18 8.79 23.93
N SER A 146 -9.04 8.01 24.58
CA SER A 146 -9.83 8.49 25.67
C SER A 146 -8.82 9.16 26.58
N LEU A 147 -8.90 10.49 26.63
CA LEU A 147 -8.31 11.34 27.64
C LEU A 147 -8.15 10.52 28.91
N SER A 148 -6.93 10.04 29.16
CA SER A 148 -6.58 9.48 30.46
C SER A 148 -6.44 10.67 31.39
N GLN A 149 -7.58 11.32 31.67
CA GLN A 149 -7.73 12.05 32.91
C GLN A 149 -7.44 11.03 34.01
N PRO A 150 -6.47 11.25 34.90
CA PRO A 150 -6.37 10.41 36.08
C PRO A 150 -7.71 10.52 36.82
N LEU A 151 -8.39 9.38 36.98
CA LEU A 151 -9.56 9.25 37.83
C LEU A 151 -9.15 9.69 39.23
N LEU A 152 -9.47 10.94 39.59
CA LEU A 152 -9.48 11.37 40.98
C LEU A 152 -10.60 10.58 41.68
N PRO A 153 -10.31 9.87 42.78
CA PRO A 153 -11.36 9.21 43.54
C PRO A 153 -12.34 10.26 44.09
N PRO A 154 -13.65 9.97 44.11
CA PRO A 154 -14.64 10.89 44.66
C PRO A 154 -14.44 10.95 46.18
N ASN A 155 -14.30 12.17 46.69
CA ASN A 155 -14.14 12.55 48.11
C ASN A 155 -12.75 12.33 48.74
N SER A 156 -11.92 13.37 48.67
CA SER A 156 -10.98 13.67 49.77
C SER A 156 -10.87 15.19 49.97
N TRP A 157 -11.99 15.83 50.27
CA TRP A 157 -12.01 17.16 50.86
C TRP A 157 -12.33 17.02 52.34
N ARG A 158 -11.34 17.20 53.20
CA ARG A 158 -11.54 17.62 54.57
C ARG A 158 -10.56 18.76 54.83
N ASP A 159 -11.12 19.92 55.18
CA ASP A 159 -10.40 21.12 55.62
C ASP A 159 -9.37 21.71 54.63
N GLY A 160 -9.80 21.90 53.38
CA GLY A 160 -9.29 22.99 52.54
C GLY A 160 -7.84 22.93 52.04
N GLN A 161 -7.13 21.79 52.08
CA GLN A 161 -5.79 21.65 51.50
C GLN A 161 -5.56 20.28 50.81
N PRO A 162 -4.89 20.21 49.65
CA PRO A 162 -4.55 18.95 48.98
C PRO A 162 -3.33 18.23 49.62
N LEU A 163 -3.45 16.90 49.74
CA LEU A 163 -2.56 15.98 50.48
C LEU A 163 -1.14 15.73 49.90
N TRP A 164 -0.72 16.44 48.85
CA TRP A 164 0.62 16.24 48.24
C TRP A 164 1.74 17.07 48.88
N GLN A 165 1.48 17.81 49.96
CA GLN A 165 2.47 18.66 50.65
C GLN A 165 3.15 18.05 51.89
N LEU A 166 2.98 16.76 52.20
CA LEU A 166 3.52 16.15 53.43
C LEU A 166 4.76 15.25 53.22
N THR A 167 5.70 15.64 52.37
CA THR A 167 7.06 15.07 52.37
C THR A 167 8.12 16.14 52.61
N GLY A 168 8.00 16.84 53.73
CA GLY A 168 9.10 17.56 54.36
C GLY A 168 9.77 16.66 55.41
N THR A 169 11.00 16.23 55.16
CA THR A 169 11.88 15.62 56.18
C THR A 169 12.06 16.57 57.37
N PRO A 170 11.89 16.14 58.63
CA PRO A 170 12.14 17.00 59.79
C PRO A 170 13.64 17.07 60.14
N PRO A 171 14.15 18.20 60.65
CA PRO A 171 15.48 18.29 61.22
C PRO A 171 15.44 17.76 62.67
N VAL A 172 16.38 16.90 63.05
CA VAL A 172 16.58 16.52 64.45
C VAL A 172 17.98 16.95 64.87
N GLY A 173 18.03 17.94 65.77
CA GLY A 173 19.23 18.46 66.40
C GLY A 173 19.79 17.55 67.50
N LEU A 174 21.08 17.74 67.77
CA LEU A 174 21.85 17.21 68.91
C LEU A 174 21.22 17.59 70.27
N PRO A 175 21.51 16.81 71.32
CA PRO A 175 22.27 17.42 72.42
C PRO A 175 23.27 16.51 73.18
N GLN A 176 24.32 17.19 73.68
CA GLN A 176 25.30 16.92 74.76
C GLN A 176 26.30 15.77 74.62
#